data_AF-A0A2U1LVY2-F1
#
_entry.id   AF-A0A2U1LVY2-F1
#
_cell.length_a   1.000
_cell.length_b   1.000
_cell.length_c   1.000
_cell.angle_alpha   90.00
_cell.angle_beta   90.00
_cell.angle_gamma   90.00
#
_symmetry.space_group_name_H-M   'P 1'
#
loop_
_entity.id
_entity.type
_entity.pdbx_description
1 polymer ?
#
loop_
_entity_poly.entity_id
_entity_poly.type
_entity_poly.pdbx_seq_one_letter_code
_entity_poly.pdbx_strand_id
1 'polypeptide(L)'
;MTTDLECPKVMNNLITFLSSLLQRVAETNDLNPRYHPQKISAFHGLTRPTISIQSYLERIFKYANCSPSCYVVAYVYLDRFTQQQPALSINSFNVHRLLITGVMVAAKFMDDL
;
A
#
# COMPACT_ATOMS: atom_id res chain seq x y z
N MET A 1 10.03 -24.66 -2.49
CA MET A 1 9.63 -24.80 -3.90
C MET A 1 9.64 -23.39 -4.47
N THR A 2 10.84 -22.90 -4.76
CA THR A 2 11.12 -21.55 -5.22
C THR A 2 10.70 -21.46 -6.67
N THR A 3 9.60 -20.75 -6.98
CA THR A 3 9.19 -20.51 -8.36
C THR A 3 10.24 -19.64 -9.03
N ASP A 4 11.12 -20.30 -9.75
CA ASP A 4 11.95 -19.73 -10.78
C ASP A 4 11.10 -18.79 -11.65
N LEU A 5 11.57 -17.54 -11.79
CA LEU A 5 11.11 -16.50 -12.73
C LEU A 5 10.21 -15.36 -12.23
N GLU A 6 10.47 -14.77 -11.05
CA GLU A 6 10.06 -13.37 -10.81
C GLU A 6 11.16 -12.43 -11.30
N CYS A 7 11.10 -12.09 -12.59
CA CYS A 7 12.07 -11.18 -13.20
C CYS A 7 12.08 -9.85 -12.40
N PRO A 8 13.23 -9.39 -11.89
CA PRO A 8 13.34 -8.12 -11.15
C PRO A 8 12.68 -6.93 -11.88
N LYS A 9 12.63 -6.99 -13.22
CA LYS A 9 11.93 -6.02 -14.06
C LYS A 9 10.42 -5.97 -13.79
N VAL A 10 9.76 -7.11 -13.66
CA VAL A 10 8.32 -7.19 -13.40
C VAL A 10 7.99 -6.58 -12.04
N MET A 11 8.78 -6.92 -11.02
CA MET A 11 8.55 -6.37 -9.68
C MET A 11 8.80 -4.87 -9.62
N ASN A 12 9.86 -4.39 -10.26
CA ASN A 12 10.11 -2.94 -10.37
C ASN A 12 8.94 -2.22 -11.06
N ASN A 13 8.43 -2.76 -12.17
CA ASN A 13 7.28 -2.20 -12.87
C ASN A 13 6.03 -2.18 -11.97
N LEU A 14 5.79 -3.24 -11.20
CA LEU A 14 4.67 -3.32 -10.26
C LEU A 14 4.79 -2.27 -9.16
N ILE A 15 5.98 -2.15 -8.56
CA ILE A 15 6.25 -1.14 -7.52
C ILE A 15 6.04 0.27 -8.09
N THR A 16 6.60 0.58 -9.26
CA THR A 16 6.44 1.88 -9.91
C THR A 16 4.98 2.19 -10.23
N PHE A 17 4.23 1.20 -10.70
CA PHE A 17 2.80 1.36 -10.99
C PHE A 17 2.01 1.63 -9.72
N LEU A 18 2.14 0.77 -8.69
CA LEU A 18 1.40 0.90 -7.43
C LEU A 18 1.77 2.19 -6.70
N SER A 19 3.04 2.56 -6.69
CA SER A 19 3.48 3.82 -6.06
C SER A 19 2.87 5.03 -6.75
N SER A 20 2.90 5.08 -8.08
CA SER A 20 2.34 6.19 -8.85
C SER A 20 0.83 6.32 -8.67
N LEU A 21 0.12 5.18 -8.68
CA LEU A 21 -1.32 5.13 -8.46
C LEU A 21 -1.70 5.61 -7.06
N LEU A 22 -1.07 5.06 -6.03
CA LEU A 22 -1.36 5.42 -4.63
C LEU A 22 -0.93 6.85 -4.31
N GLN A 23 0.15 7.35 -4.90
CA GLN A 23 0.57 8.74 -4.78
C GLN A 23 -0.52 9.67 -5.32
N ARG A 24 -1.02 9.40 -6.54
CA ARG A 24 -2.08 10.20 -7.15
C ARG A 24 -3.37 10.17 -6.32
N VAL A 25 -3.77 9.01 -5.81
CA VAL A 25 -4.96 8.88 -4.95
C VAL A 25 -4.78 9.68 -3.66
N ALA A 26 -3.63 9.54 -2.99
CA ALA A 26 -3.34 10.24 -1.74
C ALA A 26 -3.35 11.76 -1.92
N GLU A 27 -2.71 12.27 -2.97
CA GLU A 27 -2.68 13.71 -3.29
C GLU A 27 -4.07 14.25 -3.64
N THR A 28 -4.84 13.50 -4.44
CA THR A 28 -6.22 13.90 -4.81
C THR A 28 -7.12 13.99 -3.58
N ASN A 29 -6.95 13.08 -2.62
CA ASN A 29 -7.73 13.06 -1.39
C ASN A 29 -7.26 14.12 -0.39
N ASP A 30 -5.96 14.43 -0.32
CA ASP A 30 -5.42 15.53 0.49
C ASP A 30 -6.01 16.88 0.07
N LEU A 31 -6.25 17.09 -1.22
CA LEU A 31 -6.86 18.31 -1.77
C LEU A 31 -8.38 18.39 -1.54
N ASN A 32 -9.02 17.27 -1.23
CA ASN A 32 -10.48 17.17 -1.04
C ASN A 32 -10.87 16.74 0.40
N PRO A 33 -10.42 17.45 1.46
CA PRO A 33 -10.72 17.07 2.83
C PRO A 33 -12.21 17.20 3.19
N ARG A 34 -13.03 17.82 2.33
CA ARG A 34 -14.43 18.18 2.59
C ARG A 34 -15.43 17.04 2.39
N TYR A 35 -15.03 15.92 1.80
CA TYR A 35 -15.97 14.83 1.50
C TYR A 35 -16.17 13.83 2.65
N HIS A 36 -15.27 13.78 3.63
CA HIS A 36 -15.42 12.88 4.77
C HIS A 36 -14.82 13.48 6.04
N PRO A 37 -15.56 13.60 7.16
CA PRO A 37 -14.95 13.88 8.45
C PRO A 37 -13.93 12.78 8.74
N GLN A 38 -12.64 13.12 8.63
CA GLN A 38 -11.52 12.20 8.83
C GLN A 38 -11.62 11.60 10.23
N LYS A 39 -12.07 10.34 10.31
CA LYS A 39 -12.07 9.61 11.57
C LYS A 39 -10.63 9.22 11.90
N ILE A 40 -10.17 9.58 13.09
CA ILE A 40 -8.86 9.14 13.57
C ILE A 40 -8.86 7.61 13.57
N SER A 41 -7.90 7.02 12.86
CA SER A 41 -7.71 5.57 12.78
C SER A 41 -6.29 5.20 13.19
N ALA A 42 -6.06 3.93 13.50
CA ALA A 42 -4.73 3.40 13.79
C ALA A 42 -3.73 3.57 12.64
N PHE A 43 -4.23 3.83 11.43
CA PHE A 43 -3.42 4.05 10.23
C PHE A 43 -3.03 5.51 10.03
N HIS A 44 -3.59 6.47 10.77
CA HIS A 44 -3.28 7.88 10.58
C HIS A 44 -2.00 8.26 11.34
N GLY A 45 -0.97 8.71 10.62
CA GLY A 45 0.25 9.24 11.21
C GLY A 45 0.08 10.66 11.72
N LEU A 46 0.83 11.02 12.76
CA LEU A 46 0.88 12.40 13.29
C LEU A 46 1.53 13.38 12.29
N THR A 47 2.43 12.86 11.46
CA THR A 47 3.14 13.61 10.43
C THR A 47 3.20 12.79 9.14
N ARG A 48 3.31 13.48 8.01
CA ARG A 48 3.56 12.85 6.71
C ARG A 48 4.95 12.20 6.72
N PRO A 49 5.09 10.92 6.34
CA PRO A 49 6.41 10.29 6.20
C PRO A 49 7.28 11.01 5.17
N THR A 50 8.58 11.16 5.47
CA THR A 50 9.55 11.80 4.56
C THR A 50 10.00 10.88 3.41
N ILE A 51 9.80 9.57 3.56
CA ILE A 51 10.08 8.58 2.53
C ILE A 51 8.93 8.54 1.51
N SER A 52 9.27 8.48 0.22
CA SER A 52 8.26 8.34 -0.85
C SER A 52 7.56 6.97 -0.74
N ILE A 53 6.36 6.88 -1.32
CA ILE A 53 5.63 5.61 -1.40
C ILE A 53 6.45 4.55 -2.15
N GLN A 54 7.11 4.95 -3.25
CA GLN A 54 7.94 4.05 -4.04
C GLN A 54 9.11 3.49 -3.23
N SER A 55 9.93 4.37 -2.62
CA SER A 55 11.06 3.93 -1.82
C SER A 55 10.64 3.11 -0.60
N TYR A 56 9.42 3.35 -0.08
CA TYR A 56 8.86 2.52 0.98
C TYR A 56 8.48 1.12 0.47
N LEU A 57 7.81 1.00 -0.68
CA LEU A 57 7.51 -0.30 -1.31
C LEU A 57 8.78 -1.08 -1.68
N GLU A 58 9.81 -0.42 -2.20
CA GLU A 58 11.13 -1.02 -2.47
C GLU A 58 11.77 -1.58 -1.20
N ARG A 59 11.65 -0.86 -0.08
CA ARG A 59 12.11 -1.36 1.23
C ARG A 59 11.31 -2.58 1.68
N ILE A 60 9.98 -2.55 1.55
CA ILE A 60 9.16 -3.73 1.88
C ILE A 60 9.62 -4.91 1.03
N PHE A 61 9.87 -4.71 -0.26
CA PHE A 61 10.30 -5.79 -1.15
C PHE A 61 11.65 -6.36 -0.73
N LYS A 62 12.59 -5.48 -0.37
CA LYS A 62 13.91 -5.88 0.09
C LYS A 62 13.91 -6.65 1.42
N TYR A 63 12.99 -6.33 2.34
CA TYR A 63 13.08 -6.79 3.74
C TYR A 63 11.98 -7.74 4.17
N ALA A 64 10.80 -7.72 3.55
CA ALA A 64 9.65 -8.54 3.96
C ALA A 64 9.74 -9.98 3.44
N ASN A 65 10.52 -10.23 2.38
CA ASN A 65 10.70 -11.55 1.77
C ASN A 65 9.36 -12.27 1.49
N CYS A 66 8.43 -11.54 0.84
CA CYS A 66 7.12 -12.06 0.45
C CYS A 66 6.98 -12.09 -1.07
N SER A 67 6.09 -12.95 -1.58
CA SER A 67 5.86 -13.08 -3.02
C SER A 67 5.26 -11.78 -3.60
N PRO A 68 5.69 -11.33 -4.80
CA PRO A 68 5.08 -10.28 -5.61
C PRO A 68 3.55 -10.33 -5.72
N SER A 69 2.94 -11.51 -5.69
CA SER A 69 1.48 -11.67 -5.61
C SER A 69 0.89 -10.92 -4.40
N CYS A 70 1.60 -10.86 -3.27
CA CYS A 70 1.20 -10.15 -2.05
C CYS A 70 0.98 -8.66 -2.28
N TYR A 71 1.68 -8.04 -3.23
CA TYR A 71 1.53 -6.61 -3.54
C TYR A 71 0.24 -6.34 -4.32
N VAL A 72 -0.09 -7.24 -5.24
CA VAL A 72 -1.36 -7.19 -5.99
C VAL A 72 -2.53 -7.41 -5.03
N VAL A 73 -2.42 -8.42 -4.16
CA VAL A 73 -3.44 -8.72 -3.15
C VAL A 73 -3.58 -7.57 -2.14
N ALA A 74 -2.47 -6.97 -1.70
CA ALA A 74 -2.49 -5.80 -0.83
C ALA A 74 -3.24 -4.62 -1.46
N TYR A 75 -3.04 -4.36 -2.76
CA TYR A 75 -3.81 -3.34 -3.48
C TYR A 75 -5.32 -3.65 -3.46
N VAL A 76 -5.70 -4.90 -3.71
CA VAL A 76 -7.12 -5.34 -3.62
C VAL A 76 -7.68 -5.15 -2.21
N TYR A 77 -6.89 -5.40 -1.15
CA TYR A 77 -7.31 -5.13 0.21
C TYR A 77 -7.51 -3.64 0.49
N LEU A 78 -6.64 -2.77 -0.03
CA LEU A 78 -6.80 -1.33 0.11
C LEU A 78 -8.04 -0.81 -0.62
N ASP A 79 -8.28 -1.28 -1.84
CA ASP A 79 -9.48 -0.91 -2.62
C ASP A 79 -10.78 -1.36 -1.92
N ARG A 80 -10.82 -2.59 -1.40
CA ARG A 80 -11.97 -3.06 -0.61
C ARG A 80 -12.14 -2.28 0.69
N PHE A 81 -11.03 -1.93 1.36
CA PHE A 81 -11.06 -1.16 2.59
C PHE A 81 -11.67 0.23 2.39
N THR A 82 -11.30 0.94 1.33
CA THR A 82 -11.85 2.28 1.04
C THR A 82 -13.33 2.22 0.65
N GLN A 83 -13.78 1.16 -0.02
CA GLN A 83 -15.20 0.94 -0.33
C GLN A 83 -16.03 0.67 0.94
N GLN A 84 -15.48 -0.11 1.88
CA GLN A 84 -16.17 -0.46 3.13
C GLN A 84 -16.07 0.63 4.20
N GLN A 85 -15.04 1.48 4.14
CA GLN A 85 -14.80 2.57 5.09
C GLN A 85 -14.64 3.90 4.34
N PRO A 86 -15.72 4.48 3.77
CA PRO A 86 -15.64 5.73 3.01
C PRO A 86 -15.04 6.90 3.81
N ALA A 87 -15.26 6.91 5.13
CA ALA A 87 -14.71 7.90 6.05
C ALA A 87 -13.17 7.83 6.23
N LEU A 88 -12.53 6.77 5.74
CA LEU A 88 -11.09 6.50 5.85
C LEU A 88 -10.45 6.46 4.46
N SER A 89 -10.53 7.57 3.72
CA SER A 89 -9.88 7.72 2.42
C SER A 89 -8.35 7.61 2.55
N ILE A 90 -7.71 6.96 1.57
CA ILE A 90 -6.24 6.91 1.47
C ILE A 90 -5.70 8.32 1.26
N ASN A 91 -4.77 8.74 2.09
CA ASN A 91 -4.16 10.06 2.05
C ASN A 91 -2.70 9.99 2.50
N SER A 92 -1.99 11.12 2.43
CA SER A 92 -0.55 11.08 2.66
C SER A 92 -0.13 10.85 4.12
N PHE A 93 -1.10 10.87 5.05
CA PHE A 93 -0.86 10.58 6.46
C PHE A 93 -1.06 9.09 6.79
N ASN A 94 -1.79 8.34 5.97
CA ASN A 94 -2.13 6.94 6.25
C ASN A 94 -1.59 5.92 5.22
N VAL A 95 -1.26 6.34 4.00
CA VAL A 95 -0.94 5.44 2.89
C VAL A 95 0.21 4.47 3.21
N HIS A 96 1.29 4.93 3.86
CA HIS A 96 2.41 4.06 4.22
C HIS A 96 2.03 2.98 5.23
N ARG A 97 1.24 3.34 6.26
CA ARG A 97 0.78 2.40 7.29
C ARG A 97 -0.19 1.38 6.70
N LEU A 98 -1.13 1.85 5.87
CA LEU A 98 -2.05 0.99 5.14
C LEU A 98 -1.30 0.01 4.21
N LEU A 99 -0.28 0.48 3.50
CA LEU A 99 0.53 -0.35 2.60
C LEU A 99 1.22 -1.51 3.33
N ILE A 100 1.99 -1.23 4.38
CA ILE A 100 2.67 -2.31 5.11
C ILE A 100 1.65 -3.27 5.74
N THR A 101 0.55 -2.77 6.28
CA THR A 101 -0.51 -3.63 6.80
C THR A 101 -1.09 -4.53 5.71
N GLY A 102 -1.44 -3.97 4.55
CA GLY A 102 -1.98 -4.73 3.43
C GLY A 102 -1.02 -5.82 2.94
N VAL A 103 0.26 -5.48 2.77
CA VAL A 103 1.30 -6.45 2.33
C VAL A 103 1.52 -7.53 3.37
N MET A 104 1.65 -7.21 4.65
CA MET A 104 1.87 -8.22 5.69
C MET A 104 0.66 -9.13 5.88
N VAL A 105 -0.57 -8.60 5.75
CA VAL A 105 -1.78 -9.42 5.75
C VAL A 105 -1.77 -10.34 4.53
N ALA A 106 -1.46 -9.82 3.34
CA ALA A 106 -1.38 -10.64 2.14
C ALA A 106 -0.33 -11.75 2.26
N ALA A 107 0.89 -11.44 2.71
CA ALA A 107 1.97 -12.40 2.92
C ALA A 107 1.55 -13.55 3.85
N LYS A 108 0.90 -13.22 4.97
CA LYS A 108 0.39 -14.22 5.91
C LYS A 108 -0.62 -15.21 5.30
N PHE A 109 -1.34 -14.81 4.26
CA PHE A 109 -2.30 -15.70 3.60
C PHE A 109 -1.73 -16.35 2.34
N MET A 110 -0.87 -15.66 1.60
CA MET A 110 -0.38 -16.15 0.31
C MET A 110 0.86 -17.03 0.45
N ASP A 111 1.73 -16.73 1.42
CA ASP A 111 3.05 -17.35 1.53
C ASP A 111 3.16 -18.33 2.71
N ASP A 112 2.31 -18.22 3.73
CA ASP A 112 2.26 -19.18 4.86
C ASP A 112 1.38 -20.42 4.57
N LEU A 113 0.58 -20.41 3.50
CA LEU A 113 -0.34 -21.50 3.11
C LEU A 113 0.31 -22.55 2.20
#